data_AF-A0A9W9RYL1-F1
#
_entry.id   AF-A0A9W9RYL1-F1
#
_cell.length_a   1.000
_cell.length_b   1.000
_cell.length_c   1.000
_cell.angle_alpha   90.00
_cell.angle_beta   90.00
_cell.angle_gamma   90.00
#
_symmetry.space_group_name_H-M   'P 1'
#
loop_
_entity.id
_entity.type
_entity.pdbx_description
1 polymer ?
#
loop_
_entity_poly.entity_id
_entity_poly.type
_entity_poly.pdbx_seq_one_letter_code
_entity_poly.pdbx_strand_id
1 'polypeptide(L)'
;MEDPLIATLPPATDYLTYLTLLEYQLTPARLPLLHNLLQDEKLTTNIGWDLVKLLLPMLPASTDCLQDVARLGNPREVILRVSESLMQLQPDDEDDDEEAEGEGLPLHILQFNCLLGMLSVLHKRIQTKAPSRFMATSLQAALEAYTSMPTNETTLAFLEFLREVSPSKRPAPPPRVASESSVLRVAAASAPDPEAEVSSPSPSADNETLLVRKFIQFSLLELLKSYLLSFSSPLDPGLSWTIRMQEHLHPDLRLPGSQSQTEAYASTKELKDRDLIMGKLVALSRDVGLDSKELLEIISSSPTDQVAQLDFDEPPTDPNQIPLERHGSLLLLAARTAGATLFASGQPLPPVSVFPELSVIFQHFVGETTNFDEIAFGQPHALLDSLLAVTVYALQKPINPPSSESEFKDFVVTLTACTARQSHGIVRQIPATVFRSHPSPETRFKLIYTILEDEHLASARDSAIAWLKEELLASSSTLFQDPHYFWALLPTLFSPAPPLHSALNLYYLLLSSTSLRSQLQLEKTVKFFRSHALNPLRQIFHSFEGDLSAKGGEGVIEAAVGEEMCQVGNARSVGLIGLTLDQIEETIGDAFGSDDADLGEHSQADEAQVSEIRERVGVWN
;
A
#
# COMPACT_ATOMS: atom_id res chain seq x y z
N MET A 1 12.35 18.91 -58.55
CA MET A 1 13.30 19.64 -57.70
C MET A 1 13.79 18.63 -56.67
N GLU A 2 15.09 18.49 -56.47
CA GLU A 2 15.63 17.58 -55.47
C GLU A 2 15.16 18.01 -54.07
N ASP A 3 14.80 17.05 -53.20
CA ASP A 3 14.32 17.39 -51.85
C ASP A 3 15.43 18.14 -51.09
N PRO A 4 15.12 19.24 -50.38
CA PRO A 4 16.13 20.05 -49.69
C PRO A 4 16.98 19.25 -48.71
N LEU A 5 16.44 18.18 -48.08
CA LEU A 5 17.20 17.34 -47.16
C LEU A 5 18.24 16.47 -47.89
N ILE A 6 17.99 16.12 -49.16
CA ILE A 6 18.95 15.36 -49.97
C ILE A 6 20.01 16.31 -50.53
N ALA A 7 19.59 17.46 -51.06
CA ALA A 7 20.49 18.44 -51.69
C ALA A 7 21.51 19.04 -50.72
N THR A 8 21.24 18.99 -49.42
CA THR A 8 22.09 19.57 -48.35
C THR A 8 22.79 18.51 -47.50
N LEU A 9 22.72 17.23 -47.89
CA LEU A 9 23.34 16.14 -47.15
C LEU A 9 24.88 16.31 -47.09
N PRO A 10 25.53 16.10 -45.93
CA PRO A 10 26.99 16.11 -45.84
C PRO A 10 27.64 15.13 -46.85
N PRO A 11 28.72 15.53 -47.56
CA PRO A 11 29.56 16.71 -47.32
C PRO A 11 29.13 18.00 -48.06
N ALA A 12 27.92 18.05 -48.65
CA ALA A 12 27.46 19.26 -49.36
C ALA A 12 27.31 20.46 -48.42
N THR A 13 26.91 20.22 -47.17
CA THR A 13 27.02 21.16 -46.04
C THR A 13 27.74 20.50 -44.87
N ASP A 14 28.13 21.28 -43.87
CA ASP A 14 28.55 20.75 -42.58
C ASP A 14 27.34 20.23 -41.76
N TYR A 15 27.62 19.44 -40.71
CA TYR A 15 26.58 18.80 -39.90
C TYR A 15 25.69 19.79 -39.15
N LEU A 16 26.23 20.93 -38.69
CA LEU A 16 25.45 21.94 -37.96
C LEU A 16 24.46 22.64 -38.90
N THR A 17 24.93 23.01 -40.10
CA THR A 17 24.05 23.56 -41.14
C THR A 17 22.96 22.55 -41.53
N TYR A 18 23.31 21.27 -41.65
CA TYR A 18 22.34 20.22 -41.97
C TYR A 18 21.29 20.02 -40.86
N LEU A 19 21.70 20.03 -39.59
CA LEU A 19 20.80 19.97 -38.44
C LEU A 19 19.84 21.16 -38.39
N THR A 20 20.36 22.37 -38.62
CA THR A 20 19.54 23.59 -38.69
C THR A 20 18.48 23.46 -39.79
N LEU A 21 18.88 22.97 -40.97
CA LEU A 21 17.93 22.75 -42.07
C LEU A 21 16.90 21.68 -41.73
N LEU A 22 17.29 20.59 -41.06
CA LEU A 22 16.36 19.58 -40.58
C LEU A 22 15.34 20.18 -39.61
N GLU A 23 15.76 21.00 -38.65
CA GLU A 23 14.86 21.66 -37.69
C GLU A 23 13.78 22.50 -38.40
N TYR A 24 14.13 23.25 -39.45
CA TYR A 24 13.17 24.06 -40.20
C TYR A 24 12.33 23.29 -41.21
N GLN A 25 12.84 22.19 -41.76
CA GLN A 25 12.25 21.49 -42.91
C GLN A 25 11.59 20.16 -42.53
N LEU A 26 11.87 19.61 -41.36
CA LEU A 26 11.30 18.34 -40.95
C LEU A 26 9.82 18.49 -40.63
N THR A 27 9.02 17.65 -41.28
CA THR A 27 7.57 17.55 -41.10
C THR A 27 7.21 16.08 -41.07
N PRO A 28 6.01 15.69 -40.54
CA PRO A 28 5.63 14.28 -40.49
C PRO A 28 5.71 13.58 -41.85
N ALA A 29 5.38 14.28 -42.95
CA ALA A 29 5.46 13.76 -44.31
C ALA A 29 6.89 13.43 -44.78
N ARG A 30 7.92 14.01 -44.17
CA ARG A 30 9.34 13.79 -44.48
C ARG A 30 10.02 12.76 -43.59
N LEU A 31 9.34 12.23 -42.56
CA LEU A 31 9.89 11.19 -41.68
C LEU A 31 10.32 9.92 -42.43
N PRO A 32 9.58 9.40 -43.43
CA PRO A 32 10.05 8.24 -44.20
C PRO A 32 11.35 8.51 -44.97
N LEU A 33 11.55 9.74 -45.45
CA LEU A 33 12.80 10.13 -46.09
C LEU A 33 13.93 10.19 -45.05
N LEU A 34 13.68 10.81 -43.90
CA LEU A 34 14.66 10.88 -42.81
C LEU A 34 15.04 9.48 -42.31
N HIS A 35 14.09 8.57 -42.11
CA HIS A 35 14.33 7.18 -41.74
C HIS A 35 15.31 6.49 -42.70
N ASN A 36 15.14 6.69 -44.02
CA ASN A 36 16.08 6.17 -45.02
C ASN A 36 17.47 6.81 -44.92
N LEU A 37 17.54 8.12 -44.68
CA LEU A 37 18.81 8.84 -44.53
C LEU A 37 19.56 8.41 -43.26
N LEU A 38 18.84 8.15 -42.16
CA LEU A 38 19.40 7.72 -40.89
C LEU A 38 19.99 6.29 -40.94
N GLN A 39 19.75 5.53 -42.01
CA GLN A 39 20.44 4.25 -42.23
C GLN A 39 21.94 4.42 -42.49
N ASP A 40 22.40 5.62 -42.84
CA ASP A 40 23.84 5.91 -42.94
C ASP A 40 24.43 6.05 -41.53
N GLU A 41 25.23 5.04 -41.14
CA GLU A 41 25.90 4.99 -39.83
C GLU A 41 26.76 6.23 -39.56
N LYS A 42 27.49 6.72 -40.55
CA LYS A 42 28.39 7.87 -40.37
C LYS A 42 27.59 9.13 -40.13
N LEU A 43 26.53 9.36 -40.91
CA LEU A 43 25.65 10.50 -40.72
C LEU A 43 25.03 10.44 -39.33
N THR A 44 24.36 9.33 -39.00
CA THR A 44 23.60 9.18 -37.75
C THR A 44 24.49 9.21 -36.52
N THR A 45 25.73 8.69 -36.60
CA THR A 45 26.71 8.82 -35.51
C THR A 45 26.97 10.30 -35.15
N ASN A 46 27.03 11.20 -36.14
CA ASN A 46 27.38 12.60 -35.93
C ASN A 46 26.18 13.47 -35.52
N ILE A 47 24.98 13.19 -36.06
CA ILE A 47 23.80 14.06 -35.87
C ILE A 47 22.71 13.47 -34.97
N GLY A 48 22.74 12.16 -34.71
CA GLY A 48 21.58 11.44 -34.16
C GLY A 48 21.13 11.93 -32.78
N TRP A 49 22.06 12.29 -31.91
CA TRP A 49 21.76 12.81 -30.57
C TRP A 49 21.00 14.14 -30.62
N ASP A 50 21.30 15.04 -31.56
CA ASP A 50 20.53 16.29 -31.74
C ASP A 50 19.10 16.08 -32.25
N LEU A 51 18.87 14.98 -32.97
CA LEU A 51 17.55 14.66 -33.49
C LEU A 51 16.56 14.16 -32.43
N VAL A 52 17.02 13.73 -31.26
CA VAL A 52 16.13 13.19 -30.21
C VAL A 52 15.04 14.19 -29.85
N LYS A 53 15.42 15.42 -29.50
CA LYS A 53 14.46 16.48 -29.12
C LYS A 53 13.56 16.91 -30.27
N LEU A 54 14.07 16.87 -31.51
CA LEU A 54 13.28 17.22 -32.70
C LEU A 54 12.23 16.15 -33.02
N LEU A 55 12.55 14.88 -32.80
CA LEU A 55 11.71 13.75 -33.17
C LEU A 55 10.68 13.37 -32.09
N LEU A 56 10.96 13.59 -30.79
CA LEU A 56 10.06 13.22 -29.70
C LEU A 56 8.65 13.83 -29.79
N PRO A 57 8.47 15.13 -30.14
CA PRO A 57 7.15 15.72 -30.29
C PRO A 57 6.34 15.15 -31.46
N MET A 58 6.97 14.40 -32.37
CA MET A 58 6.35 13.84 -33.58
C MET A 58 5.92 12.37 -33.41
N LEU A 59 5.96 11.83 -32.19
CA LEU A 59 5.48 10.47 -31.90
C LEU A 59 3.96 10.37 -32.12
N PRO A 60 3.45 9.18 -32.53
CA PRO A 60 4.19 7.94 -32.82
C PRO A 60 4.83 7.90 -34.22
N ALA A 61 4.63 8.90 -35.09
CA ALA A 61 5.09 8.85 -36.48
C ALA A 61 6.62 8.80 -36.61
N SER A 62 7.36 9.36 -35.65
CA SER A 62 8.83 9.40 -35.62
C SER A 62 9.50 8.19 -34.98
N THR A 63 8.74 7.17 -34.54
CA THR A 63 9.28 6.01 -33.81
C THR A 63 10.42 5.32 -34.55
N ASP A 64 10.29 5.07 -35.85
CA ASP A 64 11.32 4.38 -36.63
C ASP A 64 12.62 5.21 -36.71
N CYS A 65 12.52 6.53 -36.86
CA CYS A 65 13.68 7.43 -36.85
C CYS A 65 14.39 7.41 -35.48
N LEU A 66 13.63 7.43 -34.37
CA LEU A 66 14.20 7.36 -33.02
C LEU A 66 14.87 6.00 -32.75
N GLN A 67 14.32 4.91 -33.30
CA GLN A 67 14.96 3.60 -33.24
C GLN A 67 16.29 3.57 -34.01
N ASP A 68 16.36 4.19 -35.19
CA ASP A 68 17.62 4.32 -35.92
C ASP A 68 18.64 5.16 -35.16
N VAL A 69 18.23 6.26 -34.53
CA VAL A 69 19.09 7.06 -33.66
C VAL A 69 19.65 6.20 -32.52
N ALA A 70 18.82 5.40 -31.85
CA ALA A 70 19.30 4.51 -30.78
C ALA A 70 20.23 3.39 -31.30
N ARG A 71 20.03 2.93 -32.53
CA ARG A 71 20.75 1.82 -33.15
C ARG A 71 22.09 2.23 -33.79
N LEU A 72 22.15 3.43 -34.36
CA LEU A 72 23.25 3.90 -35.21
C LEU A 72 23.92 5.19 -34.69
N GLY A 73 23.29 5.93 -33.78
CA GLY A 73 23.89 7.14 -33.19
C GLY A 73 25.06 6.82 -32.25
N ASN A 74 25.85 7.83 -31.89
CA ASN A 74 26.88 7.71 -30.86
C ASN A 74 26.21 7.38 -29.51
N PRO A 75 26.41 6.17 -28.93
CA PRO A 75 25.66 5.73 -27.77
C PRO A 75 25.89 6.60 -26.53
N ARG A 76 27.09 7.19 -26.37
CA ARG A 76 27.42 8.04 -25.21
C ARG A 76 26.60 9.33 -25.22
N GLU A 77 26.60 10.03 -26.35
CA GLU A 77 25.86 11.30 -26.52
C GLU A 77 24.34 11.08 -26.52
N VAL A 78 23.87 10.01 -27.18
CA VAL A 78 22.43 9.71 -27.24
C VAL A 78 21.90 9.33 -25.85
N ILE A 79 22.63 8.58 -25.02
CA ILE A 79 22.20 8.29 -23.63
C ILE A 79 22.00 9.59 -22.85
N LEU A 80 22.99 10.48 -22.87
CA LEU A 80 22.91 11.75 -22.13
C LEU A 80 21.71 12.59 -22.59
N ARG A 81 21.48 12.67 -23.90
CA ARG A 81 20.35 13.42 -24.45
C ARG A 81 18.99 12.77 -24.14
N VAL A 82 18.92 11.44 -24.14
CA VAL A 82 17.72 10.70 -23.77
C VAL A 82 17.40 10.91 -22.29
N SER A 83 18.39 10.82 -21.41
CA SER A 83 18.24 11.12 -19.97
C SER A 83 17.82 12.58 -19.73
N GLU A 84 18.41 13.54 -20.45
CA GLU A 84 17.99 14.94 -20.40
C GLU A 84 16.52 15.11 -20.82
N SER A 85 16.11 14.42 -21.88
CA SER A 85 14.73 14.47 -22.37
C SER A 85 13.74 13.86 -21.39
N LEU A 86 14.11 12.77 -20.71
CA LEU A 86 13.30 12.16 -19.64
C LEU A 86 13.04 13.15 -18.50
N MET A 87 14.08 13.85 -18.02
CA MET A 87 13.94 14.86 -16.95
C MET A 87 13.08 16.06 -17.35
N GLN A 88 12.93 16.31 -18.65
CA GLN A 88 12.11 17.40 -19.20
C GLN A 88 10.66 16.98 -19.48
N LEU A 89 10.32 15.69 -19.35
CA LEU A 89 8.96 15.23 -19.55
C LEU A 89 8.05 15.76 -18.45
N GLN A 90 6.89 16.26 -18.86
CA GLN A 90 5.82 16.67 -17.97
C GLN A 90 4.53 16.02 -18.45
N PRO A 91 3.63 15.58 -17.54
CA PRO A 91 2.27 15.28 -17.93
C PRO A 91 1.65 16.54 -18.53
N ASP A 92 0.83 16.39 -19.56
CA ASP A 92 0.10 17.52 -20.13
C ASP A 92 -0.84 18.08 -19.06
N ASP A 93 -0.75 19.38 -18.74
CA ASP A 93 -1.65 20.02 -17.77
C ASP A 93 -3.09 19.87 -18.28
N GLU A 94 -3.96 19.25 -17.48
CA GLU A 94 -5.38 18.97 -17.76
C GLU A 94 -6.26 20.25 -17.83
N ASP A 95 -5.76 21.35 -18.40
CA ASP A 95 -6.52 22.59 -18.67
C ASP A 95 -6.98 22.70 -20.14
N ASP A 96 -6.53 21.81 -21.02
CA ASP A 96 -7.10 21.66 -22.36
C ASP A 96 -8.20 20.58 -22.33
N ASP A 97 -9.41 21.00 -21.96
CA ASP A 97 -10.70 20.31 -22.14
C ASP A 97 -11.01 20.08 -23.65
N GLU A 98 -10.09 19.46 -24.39
CA GLU A 98 -10.45 18.70 -25.58
C GLU A 98 -10.36 17.24 -25.18
N GLU A 99 -11.51 16.67 -24.79
CA GLU A 99 -11.76 15.23 -24.77
C GLU A 99 -11.21 14.65 -26.09
N ALA A 100 -9.97 14.18 -26.07
CA ALA A 100 -9.40 13.41 -27.15
C ALA A 100 -10.10 12.05 -27.12
N GLU A 101 -11.27 11.98 -27.75
CA GLU A 101 -11.96 10.75 -28.16
C GLU A 101 -11.11 10.00 -29.21
N GLY A 102 -9.87 9.67 -28.88
CA GLY A 102 -8.93 8.87 -29.67
C GLY A 102 -8.41 7.71 -28.83
N GLU A 103 -8.47 6.50 -29.38
CA GLU A 103 -7.99 5.24 -28.76
C GLU A 103 -6.46 5.17 -28.51
N GLY A 104 -5.76 6.31 -28.40
CA GLY A 104 -4.31 6.42 -28.28
C GLY A 104 -3.83 6.74 -26.86
N LEU A 105 -2.58 6.38 -26.55
CA LEU A 105 -1.93 6.79 -25.32
C LEU A 105 -1.56 8.29 -25.39
N PRO A 106 -1.61 9.03 -24.26
CA PRO A 106 -1.07 10.38 -24.15
C PRO A 106 0.36 10.50 -24.67
N LEU A 107 0.70 11.65 -25.25
CA LEU A 107 1.99 11.87 -25.91
C LEU A 107 3.17 11.69 -24.93
N HIS A 108 3.07 12.22 -23.72
CA HIS A 108 4.11 12.08 -22.70
C HIS A 108 4.37 10.60 -22.31
N ILE A 109 3.33 9.75 -22.30
CA ILE A 109 3.48 8.29 -22.09
C ILE A 109 4.21 7.65 -23.27
N LEU A 110 3.86 8.00 -24.51
CA LEU A 110 4.55 7.51 -25.70
C LEU A 110 6.03 7.92 -25.70
N GLN A 111 6.32 9.17 -25.31
CA GLN A 111 7.68 9.70 -25.19
C GLN A 111 8.48 8.95 -24.13
N PHE A 112 7.95 8.78 -22.92
CA PHE A 112 8.58 8.01 -21.85
C PHE A 112 8.91 6.58 -22.30
N ASN A 113 7.92 5.88 -22.88
CA ASN A 113 8.09 4.50 -23.34
C ASN A 113 9.13 4.40 -24.46
N CYS A 114 9.13 5.35 -25.40
CA CYS A 114 10.12 5.39 -26.48
C CYS A 114 11.53 5.63 -25.94
N LEU A 115 11.71 6.57 -25.02
CA LEU A 115 13.01 6.91 -24.43
C LEU A 115 13.61 5.73 -23.66
N LEU A 116 12.82 5.01 -22.86
CA LEU A 116 13.27 3.78 -22.21
C LEU A 116 13.60 2.65 -23.20
N GLY A 117 12.83 2.55 -24.29
CA GLY A 117 13.14 1.66 -25.41
C GLY A 117 14.50 1.97 -26.04
N MET A 118 14.80 3.26 -26.26
CA MET A 118 16.10 3.71 -26.76
C MET A 118 17.22 3.36 -25.78
N LEU A 119 17.07 3.66 -24.47
CA LEU A 119 18.06 3.31 -23.44
C LEU A 119 18.35 1.80 -23.40
N SER A 120 17.32 0.96 -23.59
CA SER A 120 17.47 -0.51 -23.65
C SER A 120 18.39 -0.97 -24.78
N VAL A 121 18.42 -0.25 -25.91
CA VAL A 121 19.32 -0.52 -27.04
C VAL A 121 20.71 0.05 -26.75
N LEU A 122 20.77 1.30 -26.28
CA LEU A 122 22.02 2.04 -26.08
C LEU A 122 22.91 1.40 -25.00
N HIS A 123 22.33 0.98 -23.87
CA HIS A 123 23.08 0.32 -22.79
C HIS A 123 23.65 -1.04 -23.16
N LYS A 124 23.14 -1.69 -24.22
CA LYS A 124 23.74 -2.91 -24.78
C LYS A 124 24.88 -2.62 -25.77
N ARG A 125 24.90 -1.41 -26.33
CA ARG A 125 25.90 -0.99 -27.32
C ARG A 125 27.13 -0.37 -26.66
N ILE A 126 26.93 0.42 -25.60
CA ILE A 126 27.99 1.20 -24.98
C ILE A 126 29.12 0.32 -24.43
N GLN A 127 30.37 0.68 -24.73
CA GLN A 127 31.57 -0.03 -24.31
C GLN A 127 32.55 0.95 -23.66
N THR A 128 32.34 1.22 -22.37
CA THR A 128 33.20 2.09 -21.56
C THR A 128 33.81 1.32 -20.40
N LYS A 129 34.80 1.92 -19.72
CA LYS A 129 35.38 1.36 -18.48
C LYS A 129 34.44 1.39 -17.28
N ALA A 130 33.48 2.31 -17.27
CA ALA A 130 32.58 2.54 -16.14
C ALA A 130 31.12 2.64 -16.63
N PRO A 131 30.55 1.56 -17.21
CA PRO A 131 29.18 1.54 -17.70
C PRO A 131 28.16 1.81 -16.57
N SER A 132 28.51 1.51 -15.32
CA SER A 132 27.68 1.82 -14.14
C SER A 132 27.35 3.31 -14.02
N ARG A 133 28.23 4.23 -14.45
CA ARG A 133 27.96 5.68 -14.39
C ARG A 133 26.84 6.09 -15.35
N PHE A 134 26.89 5.60 -16.59
CA PHE A 134 25.81 5.84 -17.56
C PHE A 134 24.50 5.21 -17.09
N MET A 135 24.58 4.05 -16.43
CA MET A 135 23.42 3.39 -15.83
C MET A 135 22.80 4.25 -14.73
N ALA A 136 23.61 4.77 -13.80
CA ALA A 136 23.16 5.65 -12.73
C ALA A 136 22.45 6.90 -13.30
N THR A 137 23.06 7.60 -14.26
CA THR A 137 22.45 8.78 -14.92
C THR A 137 21.12 8.44 -15.60
N SER A 138 21.03 7.28 -16.26
CA SER A 138 19.80 6.86 -16.94
C SER A 138 18.69 6.50 -15.95
N LEU A 139 19.04 5.82 -14.87
CA LEU A 139 18.09 5.39 -13.84
C LEU A 139 17.58 6.56 -13.02
N GLN A 140 18.43 7.55 -12.71
CA GLN A 140 18.00 8.79 -12.08
C GLN A 140 16.92 9.47 -12.92
N ALA A 141 17.22 9.77 -14.17
CA ALA A 141 16.30 10.44 -15.08
C ALA A 141 14.99 9.66 -15.27
N ALA A 142 15.08 8.33 -15.40
CA ALA A 142 13.91 7.47 -15.54
C ALA A 142 13.05 7.43 -14.27
N LEU A 143 13.65 7.36 -13.07
CA LEU A 143 12.93 7.36 -11.80
C LEU A 143 12.26 8.70 -11.51
N GLU A 144 12.96 9.81 -11.75
CA GLU A 144 12.42 11.16 -11.59
C GLU A 144 11.23 11.38 -12.53
N ALA A 145 11.38 11.07 -13.82
CA ALA A 145 10.31 11.15 -14.79
C ALA A 145 9.14 10.21 -14.46
N TYR A 146 9.41 8.98 -14.02
CA TYR A 146 8.34 8.03 -13.69
C TYR A 146 7.49 8.50 -12.50
N THR A 147 8.10 9.13 -11.50
CA THR A 147 7.41 9.53 -10.27
C THR A 147 6.33 10.59 -10.52
N SER A 148 6.43 11.39 -11.59
CA SER A 148 5.39 12.35 -11.98
C SER A 148 4.28 11.75 -12.84
N MET A 149 4.46 10.56 -13.41
CA MET A 149 3.51 9.92 -14.34
C MET A 149 3.48 8.37 -14.19
N PRO A 150 3.19 7.84 -12.98
CA PRO A 150 3.04 6.41 -12.78
C PRO A 150 1.75 5.89 -13.43
N THR A 151 1.89 5.07 -14.48
CA THR A 151 0.78 4.39 -15.17
C THR A 151 1.18 2.94 -15.43
N ASN A 152 0.20 2.07 -15.71
CA ASN A 152 0.50 0.67 -16.05
C ASN A 152 1.47 0.58 -17.25
N GLU A 153 1.31 1.46 -18.24
CA GLU A 153 2.13 1.54 -19.44
C GLU A 153 3.56 1.97 -19.13
N THR A 154 3.75 3.05 -18.37
CA THR A 154 5.08 3.55 -17.99
C THR A 154 5.78 2.55 -17.06
N THR A 155 5.06 1.88 -16.15
CA THR A 155 5.62 0.82 -15.31
C THR A 155 6.12 -0.35 -16.15
N LEU A 156 5.33 -0.79 -17.14
CA LEU A 156 5.71 -1.91 -18.01
C LEU A 156 6.96 -1.59 -18.85
N ALA A 157 7.03 -0.39 -19.44
CA ALA A 157 8.22 0.05 -20.18
C ALA A 157 9.46 0.09 -19.28
N PHE A 158 9.32 0.56 -18.03
CA PHE A 158 10.41 0.58 -17.07
C PHE A 158 10.87 -0.82 -16.67
N LEU A 159 9.94 -1.73 -16.37
CA LEU A 159 10.28 -3.12 -16.06
C LEU A 159 11.05 -3.80 -17.20
N GLU A 160 10.69 -3.50 -18.45
CA GLU A 160 11.39 -4.06 -19.59
C GLU A 160 12.76 -3.44 -19.80
N PHE A 161 12.91 -2.13 -19.61
CA PHE A 161 14.22 -1.50 -19.60
C PHE A 161 15.14 -2.20 -18.59
N LEU A 162 14.73 -2.30 -17.32
CA LEU A 162 15.48 -2.97 -16.26
C LEU A 162 15.82 -4.42 -16.61
N ARG A 163 14.88 -5.15 -17.21
CA ARG A 163 15.08 -6.54 -17.66
C ARG A 163 16.10 -6.64 -18.79
N GLU A 164 16.08 -5.73 -19.75
CA GLU A 164 16.95 -5.75 -20.94
C GLU A 164 18.39 -5.35 -20.61
N VAL A 165 18.59 -4.47 -19.62
CA VAL A 165 19.92 -4.07 -19.11
C VAL A 165 20.45 -4.95 -17.98
N SER A 166 19.64 -5.88 -17.48
CA SER A 166 20.07 -6.82 -16.44
C SER A 166 21.21 -7.75 -16.90
N PRO A 167 22.29 -7.91 -16.11
CA PRO A 167 23.38 -8.83 -16.43
C PRO A 167 22.95 -10.30 -16.45
N SER A 168 21.98 -10.69 -15.61
CA SER A 168 21.50 -12.07 -15.45
C SER A 168 20.28 -12.33 -16.31
N LYS A 169 20.50 -12.67 -17.59
CA LYS A 169 19.41 -13.03 -18.52
C LYS A 169 18.97 -14.48 -18.31
N ARG A 170 17.88 -14.69 -17.56
CA ARG A 170 17.06 -15.89 -17.77
C ARG A 170 16.27 -15.70 -19.08
N PRO A 171 16.17 -16.70 -19.98
CA PRO A 171 15.34 -16.58 -21.17
C PRO A 171 13.90 -16.24 -20.79
N ALA A 172 13.30 -15.25 -21.45
CA ALA A 172 11.91 -14.88 -21.20
C ALA A 172 10.99 -16.11 -21.40
N PRO A 173 10.00 -16.32 -20.53
CA PRO A 173 9.01 -17.37 -20.76
C PRO A 173 8.29 -17.12 -22.10
N PRO A 174 7.87 -18.17 -22.83
CA PRO A 174 7.15 -18.00 -24.08
C PRO A 174 5.84 -17.21 -23.84
N PRO A 175 5.46 -16.30 -24.76
CA PRO A 175 4.27 -15.48 -24.61
C PRO A 175 3.03 -16.39 -24.55
N ARG A 176 2.19 -16.21 -23.53
CA ARG A 176 0.96 -17.01 -23.33
C ARG A 176 -0.26 -16.44 -24.06
N VAL A 177 -0.18 -15.19 -24.52
CA VAL A 177 -1.22 -14.50 -25.29
C VAL A 177 -0.53 -13.62 -26.35
N ALA A 178 -1.08 -13.57 -27.56
CA ALA A 178 -0.67 -12.57 -28.55
C ALA A 178 -1.29 -11.22 -28.14
N SER A 179 -0.47 -10.17 -28.03
CA SER A 179 -0.85 -8.78 -27.64
C SER A 179 -0.63 -8.37 -26.16
N GLU A 180 0.57 -8.51 -25.62
CA GLU A 180 0.94 -7.91 -24.31
C GLU A 180 2.17 -7.00 -24.34
N SER A 181 2.63 -6.60 -25.53
CA SER A 181 3.88 -5.85 -25.69
C SER A 181 3.63 -4.65 -26.59
N SER A 182 3.21 -3.52 -26.00
CA SER A 182 3.28 -2.18 -26.61
C SER A 182 4.73 -1.68 -26.74
N VAL A 183 5.67 -2.60 -26.89
CA VAL A 183 7.07 -2.42 -26.52
C VAL A 183 7.90 -2.57 -27.77
N LEU A 184 8.65 -1.52 -28.06
CA LEU A 184 9.49 -1.40 -29.23
C LEU A 184 10.64 -2.42 -29.16
N ARG A 185 10.48 -3.57 -29.83
CA ARG A 185 11.57 -4.53 -30.03
C ARG A 185 12.22 -4.30 -31.38
N VAL A 186 13.43 -3.74 -31.36
CA VAL A 186 14.24 -3.57 -32.58
C VAL A 186 14.90 -4.90 -32.93
N ALA A 187 14.53 -5.49 -34.08
CA ALA A 187 15.11 -6.73 -34.61
C ALA A 187 16.36 -6.50 -35.50
N ALA A 188 16.61 -5.25 -35.90
CA ALA A 188 17.71 -4.86 -36.78
C ALA A 188 19.06 -4.78 -36.03
N ALA A 189 20.16 -5.03 -36.75
CA ALA A 189 21.51 -5.01 -36.19
C ALA A 189 21.96 -3.58 -35.81
N SER A 190 22.57 -3.45 -34.64
CA SER A 190 23.12 -2.18 -34.12
C SER A 190 24.55 -1.94 -34.56
N ALA A 191 24.90 -0.67 -34.77
CA ALA A 191 26.29 -0.26 -34.97
C ALA A 191 27.11 -0.45 -33.68
N PRO A 192 28.43 -0.71 -33.80
CA PRO A 192 29.32 -0.76 -32.63
C PRO A 192 29.39 0.61 -31.92
N ASP A 193 30.00 0.64 -30.73
CA ASP A 193 30.36 1.90 -30.07
C ASP A 193 31.59 2.51 -30.80
N PRO A 194 31.45 3.70 -31.43
CA PRO A 194 32.57 4.35 -32.12
C PRO A 194 33.71 4.76 -31.18
N GLU A 195 33.42 4.89 -29.88
CA GLU A 195 34.35 5.26 -28.81
C GLU A 195 34.64 4.08 -27.87
N ALA A 196 34.56 2.85 -28.39
CA ALA A 196 34.80 1.64 -27.61
C ALA A 196 36.19 1.64 -26.96
N GLU A 197 36.22 1.48 -25.64
CA GLU A 197 37.46 1.31 -24.89
C GLU A 197 37.79 -0.18 -24.74
N VAL A 198 39.00 -0.59 -25.17
CA VAL A 198 39.46 -1.98 -25.09
C VAL A 198 39.51 -2.42 -23.63
N SER A 199 38.57 -3.27 -23.23
CA SER A 199 38.47 -3.82 -21.88
C SER A 199 39.03 -5.24 -21.86
N SER A 200 40.15 -5.43 -21.16
CA SER A 200 40.68 -6.77 -20.85
C SER A 200 39.92 -7.38 -19.67
N PRO A 201 39.72 -8.72 -19.64
CA PRO A 201 39.07 -9.38 -18.51
C PRO A 201 39.87 -9.09 -17.23
N SER A 202 39.23 -8.41 -16.29
CA SER A 202 39.84 -7.86 -15.08
C SER A 202 38.81 -7.86 -13.94
N PRO A 203 39.24 -7.91 -12.67
CA PRO A 203 38.34 -7.82 -11.52
C PRO A 203 37.44 -6.57 -11.51
N SER A 204 37.88 -5.50 -12.18
CA SER A 204 37.07 -4.29 -12.39
C SER A 204 35.83 -4.55 -13.24
N ALA A 205 35.87 -5.46 -14.22
CA ALA A 205 34.70 -5.81 -15.03
C ALA A 205 33.64 -6.57 -14.20
N ASP A 206 34.08 -7.40 -13.26
CA ASP A 206 33.19 -8.07 -12.31
C ASP A 206 32.56 -7.06 -11.35
N ASN A 207 33.32 -6.07 -10.88
CA ASN A 207 32.80 -4.99 -10.03
C ASN A 207 31.75 -4.14 -10.76
N GLU A 208 31.99 -3.73 -12.00
CA GLU A 208 31.02 -2.99 -12.81
C GLU A 208 29.72 -3.75 -13.02
N THR A 209 29.81 -5.07 -13.24
CA THR A 209 28.63 -5.94 -13.36
C THR A 209 27.81 -5.96 -12.07
N LEU A 210 28.47 -5.98 -10.91
CA LEU A 210 27.82 -5.92 -9.61
C LEU A 210 27.21 -4.54 -9.33
N LEU A 211 27.89 -3.45 -9.70
CA LEU A 211 27.38 -2.08 -9.59
C LEU A 211 26.09 -1.92 -10.40
N VAL A 212 26.12 -2.29 -11.69
CA VAL A 212 24.94 -2.24 -12.57
C VAL A 212 23.80 -3.07 -11.98
N ARG A 213 24.09 -4.28 -11.50
CA ARG A 213 23.08 -5.13 -10.84
C ARG A 213 22.48 -4.44 -9.61
N LYS A 214 23.29 -3.84 -8.73
CA LYS A 214 22.81 -3.16 -7.52
C LYS A 214 22.00 -1.89 -7.84
N PHE A 215 22.38 -1.12 -8.87
CA PHE A 215 21.56 -0.01 -9.36
C PHE A 215 20.20 -0.48 -9.88
N ILE A 216 20.14 -1.58 -10.65
CA ILE A 216 18.88 -2.16 -11.10
C ILE A 216 18.02 -2.64 -9.92
N GLN A 217 18.64 -3.27 -8.91
CA GLN A 217 17.95 -3.67 -7.68
C GLN A 217 17.34 -2.46 -6.95
N PHE A 218 18.11 -1.40 -6.77
CA PHE A 218 17.64 -0.13 -6.19
C PHE A 218 16.45 0.43 -6.98
N SER A 219 16.60 0.61 -8.29
CA SER A 219 15.55 1.18 -9.13
C SER A 219 14.30 0.31 -9.19
N LEU A 220 14.41 -1.01 -9.10
CA LEU A 220 13.26 -1.90 -9.06
C LEU A 220 12.42 -1.70 -7.78
N LEU A 221 13.08 -1.48 -6.64
CA LEU A 221 12.40 -1.21 -5.36
C LEU A 221 11.77 0.19 -5.35
N GLU A 222 12.47 1.19 -5.88
CA GLU A 222 11.92 2.55 -6.07
C GLU A 222 10.71 2.55 -7.01
N LEU A 223 10.81 1.86 -8.15
CA LEU A 223 9.70 1.68 -9.10
C LEU A 223 8.48 1.02 -8.43
N LEU A 224 8.71 -0.06 -7.67
CA LEU A 224 7.65 -0.75 -6.93
C LEU A 224 6.96 0.19 -5.94
N LYS A 225 7.75 0.94 -5.16
CA LYS A 225 7.24 1.89 -4.18
C LYS A 225 6.39 2.96 -4.86
N SER A 226 6.91 3.64 -5.86
CA SER A 226 6.19 4.69 -6.58
C SER A 226 4.94 4.15 -7.30
N TYR A 227 4.99 2.93 -7.86
CA TYR A 227 3.81 2.27 -8.42
C TYR A 227 2.71 2.03 -7.38
N LEU A 228 3.05 1.45 -6.22
CA LEU A 228 2.04 1.17 -5.20
C LEU A 228 1.49 2.43 -4.52
N LEU A 229 2.31 3.48 -4.40
CA LEU A 229 1.88 4.78 -3.87
C LEU A 229 1.04 5.60 -4.86
N SER A 230 1.08 5.27 -6.15
CA SER A 230 0.24 5.92 -7.16
C SER A 230 -1.26 5.64 -6.99
N PHE A 231 -1.62 4.58 -6.26
CA PHE A 231 -2.99 4.28 -5.89
C PHE A 231 -3.46 5.19 -4.74
N SER A 232 -3.71 6.46 -5.06
CA SER A 232 -3.99 7.53 -4.10
C SER A 232 -5.48 7.80 -3.86
N SER A 233 -6.37 7.26 -4.70
CA SER A 233 -7.81 7.47 -4.54
C SER A 233 -8.37 6.72 -3.32
N PRO A 234 -9.24 7.34 -2.51
CA PRO A 234 -9.93 6.67 -1.40
C PRO A 234 -10.76 5.46 -1.82
N LEU A 235 -11.14 5.38 -3.11
CA LEU A 235 -11.89 4.29 -3.70
C LEU A 235 -11.01 3.29 -4.45
N ASP A 236 -9.70 3.56 -4.55
CA ASP A 236 -8.76 2.65 -5.17
C ASP A 236 -8.21 1.67 -4.13
N PRO A 237 -8.55 0.37 -4.21
CA PRO A 237 -8.17 -0.63 -3.22
C PRO A 237 -6.66 -0.98 -3.21
N GLY A 238 -5.84 -0.31 -4.02
CA GLY A 238 -4.41 -0.61 -4.16
C GLY A 238 -4.23 -2.02 -4.70
N LEU A 239 -3.56 -2.90 -3.92
CA LEU A 239 -3.41 -4.33 -4.22
C LEU A 239 -4.29 -5.25 -3.33
N SER A 240 -4.81 -4.72 -2.22
CA SER A 240 -5.72 -5.42 -1.30
C SER A 240 -5.23 -6.81 -0.90
N TRP A 241 -3.93 -6.93 -0.62
CA TRP A 241 -3.28 -8.19 -0.29
C TRP A 241 -3.96 -8.85 0.92
N THR A 242 -4.17 -8.07 1.97
CA THR A 242 -4.62 -8.56 3.28
C THR A 242 -5.99 -9.20 3.20
N ILE A 243 -6.96 -8.50 2.60
CA ILE A 243 -8.33 -8.99 2.47
C ILE A 243 -8.38 -10.22 1.56
N ARG A 244 -7.66 -10.22 0.43
CA ARG A 244 -7.60 -11.40 -0.47
C ARG A 244 -7.02 -12.62 0.27
N MET A 245 -5.96 -12.42 1.05
CA MET A 245 -5.37 -13.50 1.86
C MET A 245 -6.33 -14.00 2.93
N GLN A 246 -7.04 -13.10 3.62
CA GLN A 246 -8.06 -13.45 4.61
C GLN A 246 -9.22 -14.22 3.99
N GLU A 247 -9.74 -13.79 2.84
CA GLU A 247 -10.77 -14.50 2.10
C GLU A 247 -10.32 -15.91 1.69
N HIS A 248 -9.05 -16.07 1.30
CA HIS A 248 -8.48 -17.36 0.92
C HIS A 248 -8.36 -18.31 2.11
N LEU A 249 -7.84 -17.83 3.25
CA LEU A 249 -7.59 -18.64 4.44
C LEU A 249 -8.86 -18.94 5.25
N HIS A 250 -9.83 -18.02 5.24
CA HIS A 250 -11.08 -18.11 6.00
C HIS A 250 -12.30 -17.92 5.08
N PRO A 251 -12.55 -18.85 4.15
CA PRO A 251 -13.65 -18.73 3.20
C PRO A 251 -15.04 -18.73 3.86
N ASP A 252 -15.14 -19.27 5.07
CA ASP A 252 -16.34 -19.33 5.90
C ASP A 252 -16.72 -17.97 6.52
N LEU A 253 -15.78 -17.04 6.65
CA LEU A 253 -16.00 -15.70 7.21
C LEU A 253 -16.37 -14.65 6.16
N ARG A 254 -16.50 -15.06 4.88
CA ARG A 254 -16.91 -14.16 3.80
C ARG A 254 -18.39 -13.77 3.96
N LEU A 255 -18.70 -12.52 3.64
CA LEU A 255 -20.08 -12.04 3.62
C LEU A 255 -20.87 -12.73 2.50
N PRO A 256 -21.98 -13.43 2.81
CA PRO A 256 -22.78 -14.08 1.78
C PRO A 256 -23.41 -13.07 0.82
N GLY A 257 -23.29 -13.33 -0.49
CA GLY A 257 -23.93 -12.52 -1.53
C GLY A 257 -23.18 -11.23 -1.92
N SER A 258 -22.10 -10.86 -1.23
CA SER A 258 -21.20 -9.79 -1.67
C SER A 258 -20.08 -10.33 -2.55
N GLN A 259 -19.69 -9.58 -3.58
CA GLN A 259 -18.51 -9.91 -4.38
C GLN A 259 -17.25 -9.83 -3.51
N SER A 260 -16.42 -10.87 -3.58
CA SER A 260 -15.14 -10.92 -2.87
C SER A 260 -14.10 -10.05 -3.55
N GLN A 261 -13.11 -9.55 -2.80
CA GLN A 261 -11.98 -8.81 -3.39
C GLN A 261 -11.15 -9.70 -4.32
N THR A 262 -10.99 -10.98 -3.98
CA THR A 262 -10.35 -11.97 -4.87
C THR A 262 -11.11 -12.11 -6.20
N GLU A 263 -12.44 -12.12 -6.16
CA GLU A 263 -13.29 -12.17 -7.36
C GLU A 263 -13.21 -10.87 -8.17
N ALA A 264 -13.16 -9.71 -7.51
CA ALA A 264 -12.99 -8.41 -8.16
C ALA A 264 -11.69 -8.36 -8.98
N TYR A 265 -10.56 -8.82 -8.41
CA TYR A 265 -9.29 -8.96 -9.13
C TYR A 265 -9.37 -9.94 -10.30
N ALA A 266 -10.22 -10.96 -10.21
CA ALA A 266 -10.43 -11.94 -11.27
C ALA A 266 -11.42 -11.48 -12.35
N SER A 267 -12.22 -10.44 -12.13
CA SER A 267 -13.21 -9.93 -13.10
C SER A 267 -12.81 -8.60 -13.74
N THR A 268 -12.25 -7.67 -12.98
CA THR A 268 -11.97 -6.29 -13.38
C THR A 268 -10.65 -6.17 -14.14
N LYS A 269 -10.65 -5.52 -15.32
CA LYS A 269 -9.48 -5.48 -16.20
C LYS A 269 -8.29 -4.77 -15.55
N GLU A 270 -8.53 -3.61 -14.96
CA GLU A 270 -7.51 -2.75 -14.35
C GLU A 270 -6.81 -3.47 -13.18
N LEU A 271 -7.58 -4.24 -12.39
CA LEU A 271 -7.04 -5.03 -11.28
C LEU A 271 -6.24 -6.25 -11.77
N LYS A 272 -6.65 -6.88 -12.88
CA LYS A 272 -5.86 -7.94 -13.53
C LYS A 272 -4.52 -7.41 -14.04
N ASP A 273 -4.53 -6.24 -14.64
CA ASP A 273 -3.33 -5.61 -15.16
C ASP A 273 -2.34 -5.30 -14.02
N ARG A 274 -2.84 -4.89 -12.84
CA ARG A 274 -2.02 -4.76 -11.62
C ARG A 274 -1.45 -6.10 -11.15
N ASP A 275 -2.24 -7.16 -11.10
CA ASP A 275 -1.75 -8.50 -10.75
C ASP A 275 -0.66 -8.97 -11.75
N LEU A 276 -0.82 -8.68 -13.04
CA LEU A 276 0.17 -8.98 -14.07
C LEU A 276 1.48 -8.20 -13.86
N ILE A 277 1.39 -6.88 -13.63
CA ILE A 277 2.53 -6.00 -13.36
C ILE A 277 3.27 -6.46 -12.09
N MET A 278 2.55 -6.75 -11.01
CA MET A 278 3.14 -7.28 -9.79
C MET A 278 3.81 -8.64 -10.02
N GLY A 279 3.23 -9.51 -10.84
CA GLY A 279 3.87 -10.75 -11.28
C GLY A 279 5.19 -10.52 -12.00
N LYS A 280 5.26 -9.52 -12.91
CA LYS A 280 6.47 -9.12 -13.62
C LYS A 280 7.53 -8.53 -12.67
N LEU A 281 7.13 -7.66 -11.74
CA LEU A 281 7.99 -7.10 -10.68
C LEU A 281 8.62 -8.21 -9.82
N VAL A 282 7.79 -9.12 -9.29
CA VAL A 282 8.27 -10.24 -8.46
C VAL A 282 9.19 -11.16 -9.26
N ALA A 283 8.89 -11.46 -10.52
CA ALA A 283 9.75 -12.26 -11.38
C ALA A 283 11.12 -11.58 -11.62
N LEU A 284 11.12 -10.31 -12.03
CA LEU A 284 12.35 -9.56 -12.27
C LEU A 284 13.19 -9.43 -11.00
N SER A 285 12.56 -9.20 -9.84
CA SER A 285 13.26 -9.12 -8.55
C SER A 285 14.06 -10.39 -8.24
N ARG A 286 13.59 -11.56 -8.68
CA ARG A 286 14.30 -12.83 -8.53
C ARG A 286 15.45 -12.95 -9.53
N ASP A 287 15.24 -12.51 -10.77
CA ASP A 287 16.26 -12.58 -11.82
C ASP A 287 17.46 -11.65 -11.55
N VAL A 288 17.22 -10.51 -10.90
CA VAL A 288 18.28 -9.61 -10.40
C VAL A 288 18.78 -10.03 -9.01
N GLY A 289 18.22 -11.10 -8.44
CA GLY A 289 18.61 -11.74 -7.18
C GLY A 289 18.51 -10.84 -5.95
N LEU A 290 17.35 -10.20 -5.77
CA LEU A 290 16.92 -9.65 -4.48
C LEU A 290 16.45 -10.80 -3.58
N ASP A 291 17.20 -11.12 -2.53
CA ASP A 291 16.90 -12.24 -1.64
C ASP A 291 15.89 -11.83 -0.55
N SER A 292 14.91 -12.70 -0.28
CA SER A 292 13.89 -12.39 0.73
C SER A 292 14.48 -12.26 2.15
N LYS A 293 15.62 -12.90 2.45
CA LYS A 293 16.29 -12.73 3.74
C LYS A 293 16.91 -11.35 3.88
N GLU A 294 17.61 -10.86 2.85
CA GLU A 294 18.13 -9.49 2.80
C GLU A 294 17.00 -8.47 2.96
N LEU A 295 15.86 -8.67 2.27
CA LEU A 295 14.68 -7.82 2.45
C LEU A 295 14.18 -7.82 3.91
N LEU A 296 14.10 -9.00 4.54
CA LEU A 296 13.68 -9.12 5.94
C LEU A 296 14.66 -8.42 6.89
N GLU A 297 15.97 -8.58 6.67
CA GLU A 297 17.03 -7.91 7.44
C GLU A 297 16.91 -6.38 7.34
N ILE A 298 16.67 -5.85 6.14
CA ILE A 298 16.49 -4.41 5.90
C ILE A 298 15.28 -3.88 6.68
N ILE A 299 14.12 -4.55 6.58
CA ILE A 299 12.90 -4.08 7.24
C ILE A 299 12.91 -4.28 8.76
N SER A 300 13.77 -5.16 9.27
CA SER A 300 13.94 -5.41 10.70
C SER A 300 14.95 -4.45 11.35
N SER A 301 15.78 -3.78 10.56
CA SER A 301 16.82 -2.85 11.06
C SER A 301 16.23 -1.50 11.48
N SER A 302 16.87 -0.75 12.38
CA SER A 302 16.35 0.56 12.80
C SER A 302 16.33 1.57 11.64
N PRO A 303 15.33 2.47 11.54
CA PRO A 303 15.35 3.55 10.54
C PRO A 303 16.60 4.43 10.63
N THR A 304 17.16 4.59 11.83
CA THR A 304 18.38 5.36 12.08
C THR A 304 19.63 4.70 11.50
N ASP A 305 19.60 3.39 11.28
CA ASP A 305 20.72 2.63 10.68
C ASP A 305 20.71 2.68 9.14
N GLN A 306 19.75 3.41 8.54
CA GLN A 306 19.67 3.52 7.08
C GLN A 306 20.86 4.29 6.52
N VAL A 307 21.46 3.69 5.48
CA VAL A 307 22.44 4.35 4.62
C VAL A 307 21.79 5.58 3.98
N ALA A 308 22.56 6.66 3.85
CA ALA A 308 22.11 7.90 3.23
C ALA A 308 21.50 7.65 1.84
N GLN A 309 20.60 8.54 1.42
CA GLN A 309 20.03 8.51 0.07
C GLN A 309 21.16 8.48 -0.97
N LEU A 310 20.92 7.74 -2.05
CA LEU A 310 21.87 7.60 -3.14
C LEU A 310 22.10 8.97 -3.80
N ASP A 311 23.33 9.45 -3.74
CA ASP A 311 23.78 10.62 -4.50
C ASP A 311 24.12 10.19 -5.93
N PHE A 312 23.35 10.70 -6.89
CA PHE A 312 23.56 10.40 -8.31
C PHE A 312 24.59 11.34 -8.97
N ASP A 313 24.91 12.49 -8.36
CA ASP A 313 25.95 13.40 -8.86
C ASP A 313 27.34 12.76 -8.64
N GLU A 314 27.50 12.07 -7.51
CA GLU A 314 28.69 11.29 -7.16
C GLU A 314 28.35 9.78 -7.02
N PRO A 315 28.12 9.07 -8.14
CA PRO A 315 27.65 7.69 -8.08
C PRO A 315 28.67 6.77 -7.39
N PRO A 316 28.24 5.88 -6.47
CA PRO A 316 29.13 5.01 -5.74
C PRO A 316 29.98 4.09 -6.62
N THR A 317 31.18 3.75 -6.14
CA THR A 317 32.11 2.83 -6.82
C THR A 317 32.16 1.43 -6.19
N ASP A 318 31.61 1.29 -4.98
CA ASP A 318 31.41 0.02 -4.28
C ASP A 318 29.93 -0.36 -4.31
N PRO A 319 29.55 -1.57 -4.80
CA PRO A 319 28.17 -2.04 -4.80
C PRO A 319 27.48 -2.01 -3.43
N ASN A 320 28.21 -2.11 -2.32
CA ASN A 320 27.65 -2.09 -0.96
C ASN A 320 27.22 -0.69 -0.51
N GLN A 321 27.67 0.36 -1.21
CA GLN A 321 27.28 1.75 -0.95
C GLN A 321 25.95 2.12 -1.61
N ILE A 322 25.41 1.28 -2.48
CA ILE A 322 24.09 1.48 -3.11
C ILE A 322 23.04 0.91 -2.15
N PRO A 323 22.25 1.76 -1.46
CA PRO A 323 21.26 1.28 -0.51
C PRO A 323 20.12 0.55 -1.23
N LEU A 324 19.44 -0.37 -0.54
CA LEU A 324 18.14 -0.88 -0.97
C LEU A 324 17.07 -0.17 -0.15
N GLU A 325 16.06 0.39 -0.83
CA GLU A 325 15.06 1.19 -0.14
C GLU A 325 14.13 0.33 0.72
N ARG A 326 13.88 0.79 1.94
CA ARG A 326 13.23 0.03 3.00
C ARG A 326 11.75 -0.24 2.72
N HIS A 327 10.98 0.76 2.27
CA HIS A 327 9.55 0.58 1.99
C HIS A 327 9.36 -0.36 0.80
N GLY A 328 10.09 -0.17 -0.29
CA GLY A 328 10.15 -1.07 -1.44
C GLY A 328 10.52 -2.50 -1.03
N SER A 329 11.44 -2.65 -0.07
CA SER A 329 11.78 -3.98 0.50
C SER A 329 10.60 -4.63 1.22
N LEU A 330 9.87 -3.88 2.05
CA LEU A 330 8.64 -4.34 2.71
C LEU A 330 7.55 -4.69 1.70
N LEU A 331 7.29 -3.80 0.74
CA LEU A 331 6.29 -3.97 -0.31
C LEU A 331 6.58 -5.21 -1.16
N LEU A 332 7.84 -5.45 -1.52
CA LEU A 332 8.26 -6.63 -2.27
C LEU A 332 8.10 -7.90 -1.43
N LEU A 333 8.45 -7.86 -0.14
CA LEU A 333 8.28 -8.99 0.76
C LEU A 333 6.79 -9.33 0.92
N ALA A 334 5.93 -8.32 1.09
CA ALA A 334 4.47 -8.47 1.16
C ALA A 334 3.89 -9.08 -0.13
N ALA A 335 4.34 -8.62 -1.30
CA ALA A 335 3.93 -9.23 -2.57
C ALA A 335 4.33 -10.71 -2.65
N ARG A 336 5.51 -11.08 -2.14
CA ARG A 336 5.95 -12.48 -2.10
C ARG A 336 5.17 -13.31 -1.09
N THR A 337 4.84 -12.79 0.09
CA THR A 337 4.04 -13.50 1.11
C THR A 337 2.60 -13.71 0.65
N ALA A 338 2.00 -12.70 0.00
CA ALA A 338 0.71 -12.81 -0.63
C ALA A 338 0.73 -13.84 -1.77
N GLY A 339 1.74 -13.80 -2.65
CA GLY A 339 1.89 -14.79 -3.72
C GLY A 339 2.09 -16.23 -3.24
N ALA A 340 2.78 -16.41 -2.11
CA ALA A 340 2.93 -17.71 -1.45
C ALA A 340 1.60 -18.21 -0.87
N THR A 341 0.80 -17.31 -0.29
CA THR A 341 -0.49 -17.66 0.33
C THR A 341 -1.59 -17.89 -0.69
N LEU A 342 -1.76 -16.98 -1.65
CA LEU A 342 -2.86 -17.00 -2.62
C LEU A 342 -2.67 -18.02 -3.74
N PHE A 343 -1.43 -18.28 -4.15
CA PHE A 343 -1.14 -19.08 -5.34
C PHE A 343 -0.23 -20.29 -5.05
N ALA A 344 0.14 -20.53 -3.79
CA ALA A 344 1.14 -21.55 -3.41
C ALA A 344 2.42 -21.46 -4.25
N SER A 345 2.80 -20.25 -4.66
CA SER A 345 3.85 -20.00 -5.65
C SER A 345 5.03 -19.28 -5.02
N GLY A 346 6.26 -19.68 -5.37
CA GLY A 346 7.47 -18.95 -5.01
C GLY A 346 8.56 -19.79 -4.37
N GLN A 347 9.66 -19.11 -4.05
CA GLN A 347 10.76 -19.65 -3.26
C GLN A 347 10.35 -19.71 -1.78
N PRO A 348 10.96 -20.60 -0.96
CA PRO A 348 10.74 -20.59 0.47
C PRO A 348 11.07 -19.21 1.04
N LEU A 349 10.07 -18.59 1.68
CA LEU A 349 10.23 -17.31 2.35
C LEU A 349 10.92 -17.51 3.70
N PRO A 350 11.70 -16.52 4.17
CA PRO A 350 12.21 -16.56 5.53
C PRO A 350 11.04 -16.67 6.52
N PRO A 351 11.19 -17.46 7.60
CA PRO A 351 10.20 -17.45 8.66
C PRO A 351 10.14 -16.05 9.28
N VAL A 352 8.92 -15.57 9.51
CA VAL A 352 8.67 -14.34 10.29
C VAL A 352 7.73 -14.71 11.43
N SER A 353 8.09 -14.40 12.67
CA SER A 353 7.26 -14.61 13.86
C SER A 353 6.51 -13.33 14.23
N VAL A 354 5.36 -13.47 14.89
CA VAL A 354 4.61 -12.30 15.39
C VAL A 354 5.42 -11.54 16.43
N PHE A 355 5.94 -12.26 17.43
CA PHE A 355 6.86 -11.70 18.43
C PHE A 355 8.25 -12.35 18.33
N PRO A 356 9.34 -11.57 18.49
CA PRO A 356 9.40 -10.10 18.56
C PRO A 356 9.52 -9.43 17.18
N GLU A 357 9.49 -10.19 16.09
CA GLU A 357 9.90 -9.65 14.77
C GLU A 357 8.88 -8.66 14.20
N LEU A 358 7.59 -9.02 14.13
CA LEU A 358 6.57 -8.08 13.62
C LEU A 358 6.32 -6.89 14.55
N SER A 359 6.42 -7.06 15.86
CA SER A 359 6.32 -5.93 16.79
C SER A 359 7.38 -4.87 16.49
N VAL A 360 8.63 -5.29 16.32
CA VAL A 360 9.75 -4.41 15.95
C VAL A 360 9.58 -3.82 14.55
N ILE A 361 9.18 -4.63 13.56
CA ILE A 361 8.95 -4.14 12.19
C ILE A 361 7.89 -3.04 12.19
N PHE A 362 6.73 -3.25 12.85
CA PHE A 362 5.69 -2.22 12.89
C PHE A 362 6.19 -0.92 13.54
N GLN A 363 6.87 -1.01 14.70
CA GLN A 363 7.46 0.17 15.36
C GLN A 363 8.36 0.98 14.43
N HIS A 364 9.14 0.32 13.58
CA HIS A 364 10.02 1.02 12.64
C HIS A 364 9.32 1.72 11.46
N PHE A 365 8.11 1.30 11.09
CA PHE A 365 7.40 1.85 9.92
C PHE A 365 6.26 2.80 10.30
N VAL A 366 5.52 2.50 11.38
CA VAL A 366 4.40 3.35 11.83
C VAL A 366 4.72 4.13 13.10
N GLY A 367 5.91 3.94 13.67
CA GLY A 367 6.39 4.63 14.87
C GLY A 367 5.94 3.98 16.17
N GLU A 368 6.51 4.47 17.28
CA GLU A 368 6.05 4.19 18.65
C GLU A 368 4.84 5.07 19.04
N THR A 369 4.25 5.77 18.07
CA THR A 369 3.21 6.78 18.29
C THR A 369 2.02 6.19 19.05
N THR A 370 1.70 6.81 20.18
CA THR A 370 0.51 6.52 20.99
C THR A 370 -0.79 7.00 20.34
N ASN A 371 -0.70 7.70 19.20
CA ASN A 371 -1.86 8.25 18.51
C ASN A 371 -2.41 7.27 17.46
N PHE A 372 -3.52 6.63 17.81
CA PHE A 372 -4.22 5.67 16.96
C PHE A 372 -4.60 6.25 15.59
N ASP A 373 -5.07 7.51 15.57
CA ASP A 373 -5.60 8.13 14.35
C ASP A 373 -4.49 8.52 13.37
N GLU A 374 -3.29 8.85 13.86
CA GLU A 374 -2.11 9.08 13.00
C GLU A 374 -1.70 7.81 12.25
N ILE A 375 -1.75 6.65 12.91
CA ILE A 375 -1.47 5.37 12.26
C ILE A 375 -2.59 5.02 11.28
N ALA A 376 -3.84 5.09 11.73
CA ALA A 376 -4.99 4.73 10.91
C ALA A 376 -5.07 5.62 9.67
N PHE A 377 -5.10 6.94 9.83
CA PHE A 377 -5.45 7.90 8.78
C PHE A 377 -4.26 8.69 8.22
N GLY A 378 -3.13 8.75 8.92
CA GLY A 378 -1.93 9.45 8.46
C GLY A 378 -0.99 8.63 7.58
N GLN A 379 -1.09 7.29 7.62
CA GLN A 379 -0.21 6.40 6.85
C GLN A 379 -0.78 6.04 5.47
N PRO A 380 0.08 5.82 4.45
CA PRO A 380 -0.35 5.33 3.14
C PRO A 380 -1.04 3.97 3.23
N HIS A 381 -2.15 3.77 2.51
CA HIS A 381 -2.88 2.49 2.52
C HIS A 381 -2.01 1.31 2.07
N ALA A 382 -1.18 1.50 1.04
CA ALA A 382 -0.31 0.46 0.52
C ALA A 382 0.71 -0.04 1.57
N LEU A 383 1.17 0.85 2.45
CA LEU A 383 2.04 0.51 3.57
C LEU A 383 1.30 -0.36 4.59
N LEU A 384 0.13 0.10 5.06
CA LEU A 384 -0.67 -0.63 6.05
C LEU A 384 -1.12 -2.01 5.54
N ASP A 385 -1.59 -2.09 4.28
CA ASP A 385 -1.97 -3.35 3.66
C ASP A 385 -0.78 -4.31 3.51
N SER A 386 0.41 -3.80 3.22
CA SER A 386 1.62 -4.63 3.11
C SER A 386 2.09 -5.16 4.45
N LEU A 387 2.08 -4.33 5.51
CA LEU A 387 2.37 -4.76 6.88
C LEU A 387 1.40 -5.86 7.32
N LEU A 388 0.10 -5.63 7.13
CA LEU A 388 -0.94 -6.60 7.47
C LEU A 388 -0.82 -7.90 6.65
N ALA A 389 -0.45 -7.84 5.38
CA ALA A 389 -0.21 -9.04 4.56
C ALA A 389 0.95 -9.90 5.11
N VAL A 390 2.05 -9.29 5.55
CA VAL A 390 3.13 -10.02 6.22
C VAL A 390 2.62 -10.61 7.56
N THR A 391 1.79 -9.89 8.31
CA THR A 391 1.15 -10.41 9.53
C THR A 391 0.27 -11.63 9.24
N VAL A 392 -0.60 -11.58 8.23
CA VAL A 392 -1.45 -12.72 7.85
C VAL A 392 -0.61 -13.94 7.48
N TYR A 393 0.52 -13.73 6.82
CA TYR A 393 1.46 -14.83 6.53
C TYR A 393 2.10 -15.41 7.80
N ALA A 394 2.52 -14.57 8.74
CA ALA A 394 3.09 -15.01 10.03
C ALA A 394 2.07 -15.76 10.91
N LEU A 395 0.79 -15.35 10.89
CA LEU A 395 -0.30 -15.95 11.65
C LEU A 395 -0.65 -17.40 11.23
N GLN A 396 -0.15 -17.87 10.09
CA GLN A 396 -0.29 -19.28 9.69
C GLN A 396 0.58 -20.22 10.53
N LYS A 397 1.46 -19.68 11.37
CA LYS A 397 2.30 -20.41 12.33
C LYS A 397 1.90 -20.09 13.78
N PRO A 398 2.22 -20.97 14.74
CA PRO A 398 2.01 -20.69 16.16
C PRO A 398 2.68 -19.39 16.60
N ILE A 399 1.99 -18.61 17.42
CA ILE A 399 2.46 -17.32 17.93
C ILE A 399 3.30 -17.58 19.18
N ASN A 400 4.54 -17.07 19.16
CA ASN A 400 5.41 -17.07 20.33
C ASN A 400 4.90 -16.05 21.37
N PRO A 401 5.14 -16.26 22.67
CA PRO A 401 4.79 -15.27 23.68
C PRO A 401 5.60 -13.97 23.50
N PRO A 402 5.01 -12.80 23.81
CA PRO A 402 5.71 -11.52 23.82
C PRO A 402 6.74 -11.46 24.95
N SER A 403 7.70 -10.55 24.85
CA SER A 403 8.79 -10.34 25.80
C SER A 403 8.32 -9.61 27.07
N SER A 404 7.32 -8.73 26.94
CA SER A 404 6.70 -7.97 28.04
C SER A 404 5.21 -7.75 27.79
N GLU A 405 4.47 -7.32 28.82
CA GLU A 405 3.07 -6.94 28.64
C GLU A 405 2.95 -5.66 27.79
N SER A 406 3.94 -4.75 27.89
CA SER A 406 4.01 -3.55 27.06
C SER A 406 4.17 -3.85 25.57
N GLU A 407 5.08 -4.77 25.20
CA GLU A 407 5.25 -5.18 23.80
C GLU A 407 3.94 -5.71 23.21
N PHE A 408 3.21 -6.52 23.99
CA PHE A 408 1.90 -7.03 23.60
C PHE A 408 0.88 -5.92 23.40
N LYS A 409 0.75 -5.02 24.39
CA LYS A 409 -0.18 -3.88 24.35
C LYS A 409 0.06 -3.04 23.10
N ASP A 410 1.29 -2.55 22.96
CA ASP A 410 1.65 -1.57 21.95
C ASP A 410 1.47 -2.17 20.55
N PHE A 411 1.87 -3.43 20.36
CA PHE A 411 1.69 -4.13 19.09
C PHE A 411 0.21 -4.38 18.75
N VAL A 412 -0.61 -4.86 19.70
CA VAL A 412 -2.03 -5.12 19.42
C VAL A 412 -2.81 -3.82 19.15
N VAL A 413 -2.51 -2.74 19.86
CA VAL A 413 -3.09 -1.41 19.59
C VAL A 413 -2.70 -0.92 18.20
N THR A 414 -1.42 -0.99 17.86
CA THR A 414 -0.89 -0.61 16.54
C THR A 414 -1.54 -1.42 15.42
N LEU A 415 -1.65 -2.74 15.61
CA LEU A 415 -2.28 -3.65 14.65
C LEU A 415 -3.76 -3.32 14.47
N THR A 416 -4.45 -2.98 15.56
CA THR A 416 -5.85 -2.55 15.51
C THR A 416 -6.01 -1.25 14.71
N ALA A 417 -5.12 -0.27 14.91
CA ALA A 417 -5.09 0.97 14.14
C ALA A 417 -4.91 0.73 12.64
N CYS A 418 -3.99 -0.18 12.27
CA CYS A 418 -3.76 -0.55 10.86
C CYS A 418 -5.01 -1.14 10.18
N THR A 419 -5.90 -1.79 10.95
CA THR A 419 -7.16 -2.35 10.41
C THR A 419 -8.35 -1.39 10.43
N ALA A 420 -8.21 -0.19 11.00
CA ALA A 420 -9.34 0.72 11.24
C ALA A 420 -10.03 1.19 9.94
N ARG A 421 -9.26 1.39 8.85
CA ARG A 421 -9.78 1.79 7.53
C ARG A 421 -10.41 0.66 6.72
N GLN A 422 -10.34 -0.57 7.20
CA GLN A 422 -10.81 -1.73 6.45
C GLN A 422 -12.33 -1.84 6.55
N SER A 423 -12.99 -1.76 5.40
CA SER A 423 -14.44 -1.91 5.28
C SER A 423 -14.91 -3.35 5.50
N HIS A 424 -14.01 -4.32 5.29
CA HIS A 424 -14.30 -5.74 5.45
C HIS A 424 -14.00 -6.22 6.86
N GLY A 425 -15.04 -6.60 7.60
CA GLY A 425 -14.93 -7.04 8.99
C GLY A 425 -14.01 -8.24 9.22
N ILE A 426 -13.78 -9.08 8.20
CA ILE A 426 -12.83 -10.20 8.27
C ILE A 426 -11.39 -9.75 8.54
N VAL A 427 -11.00 -8.54 8.10
CA VAL A 427 -9.65 -8.02 8.35
C VAL A 427 -9.45 -7.68 9.83
N ARG A 428 -10.53 -7.32 10.55
CA ARG A 428 -10.49 -7.07 12.01
C ARG A 428 -10.25 -8.35 12.83
N GLN A 429 -10.28 -9.53 12.20
CA GLN A 429 -9.88 -10.78 12.86
C GLN A 429 -8.37 -10.86 13.09
N ILE A 430 -7.55 -10.10 12.34
CA ILE A 430 -6.09 -10.08 12.49
C ILE A 430 -5.68 -9.70 13.91
N PRO A 431 -6.04 -8.49 14.43
CA PRO A 431 -5.71 -8.13 15.80
C PRO A 431 -6.41 -9.04 16.83
N ALA A 432 -7.62 -9.53 16.55
CA ALA A 432 -8.32 -10.45 17.44
C ALA A 432 -7.59 -11.80 17.62
N THR A 433 -6.96 -12.32 16.57
CA THR A 433 -6.17 -13.56 16.64
C THR A 433 -4.90 -13.35 17.46
N VAL A 434 -4.19 -12.23 17.28
CA VAL A 434 -3.00 -11.89 18.11
C VAL A 434 -3.41 -11.68 19.56
N PHE A 435 -4.50 -10.95 19.82
CA PHE A 435 -5.03 -10.72 21.15
C PHE A 435 -5.30 -12.05 21.90
N ARG A 436 -6.06 -12.96 21.27
CA ARG A 436 -6.44 -14.25 21.85
C ARG A 436 -5.26 -15.21 22.05
N SER A 437 -4.17 -15.02 21.31
CA SER A 437 -2.96 -15.84 21.43
C SER A 437 -2.22 -15.66 22.74
N HIS A 438 -2.45 -14.53 23.44
CA HIS A 438 -1.82 -14.29 24.73
C HIS A 438 -2.37 -15.26 25.79
N PRO A 439 -1.52 -15.99 26.53
CA PRO A 439 -1.98 -17.06 27.43
C PRO A 439 -2.61 -16.53 28.72
N SER A 440 -2.24 -15.31 29.17
CA SER A 440 -2.75 -14.71 30.40
C SER A 440 -4.09 -13.98 30.16
N PRO A 441 -5.21 -14.44 30.74
CA PRO A 441 -6.47 -13.71 30.67
C PRO A 441 -6.42 -12.34 31.36
N GLU A 442 -5.55 -12.20 32.38
CA GLU A 442 -5.36 -10.92 33.07
C GLU A 442 -4.76 -9.88 32.13
N THR A 443 -3.69 -10.20 31.40
CA THR A 443 -3.08 -9.29 30.41
C THR A 443 -4.06 -8.92 29.30
N ARG A 444 -4.89 -9.89 28.84
CA ARG A 444 -5.96 -9.64 27.87
C ARG A 444 -7.03 -8.68 28.43
N PHE A 445 -7.43 -8.87 29.69
CA PHE A 445 -8.36 -7.96 30.38
C PHE A 445 -7.74 -6.56 30.53
N LYS A 446 -6.46 -6.46 30.91
CA LYS A 446 -5.76 -5.17 31.05
C LYS A 446 -5.80 -4.36 29.77
N LEU A 447 -5.58 -5.02 28.62
CA LEU A 447 -5.63 -4.37 27.32
C LEU A 447 -7.04 -3.85 26.99
N ILE A 448 -8.08 -4.67 27.21
CA ILE A 448 -9.48 -4.24 27.02
C ILE A 448 -9.78 -3.03 27.90
N TYR A 449 -9.45 -3.09 29.20
CA TYR A 449 -9.68 -2.01 30.14
C TYR A 449 -8.97 -0.72 29.69
N THR A 450 -7.69 -0.82 29.30
CA THR A 450 -6.89 0.34 28.85
C THR A 450 -7.48 0.99 27.60
N ILE A 451 -7.91 0.21 26.61
CA ILE A 451 -8.55 0.76 25.39
C ILE A 451 -9.89 1.45 25.72
N LEU A 452 -10.67 0.89 26.63
CA LEU A 452 -11.95 1.49 27.03
C LEU A 452 -11.76 2.76 27.86
N GLU A 453 -10.70 2.84 28.67
CA GLU A 453 -10.40 3.99 29.52
C GLU A 453 -9.74 5.15 28.76
N ASP A 454 -8.78 4.87 27.88
CA ASP A 454 -8.00 5.89 27.18
C ASP A 454 -8.79 6.53 26.03
N GLU A 455 -9.03 7.85 26.12
CA GLU A 455 -9.74 8.61 25.09
C GLU A 455 -8.99 8.65 23.76
N HIS A 456 -7.65 8.56 23.76
CA HIS A 456 -6.85 8.52 22.52
C HIS A 456 -7.03 7.21 21.75
N LEU A 457 -7.60 6.18 22.39
CA LEU A 457 -7.88 4.88 21.80
C LEU A 457 -9.38 4.68 21.51
N ALA A 458 -10.18 5.75 21.50
CA ALA A 458 -11.63 5.69 21.26
C ALA A 458 -12.00 4.90 20.00
N SER A 459 -11.25 5.08 18.91
CA SER A 459 -11.41 4.36 17.63
C SER A 459 -11.18 2.83 17.73
N ALA A 460 -10.47 2.36 18.77
CA ALA A 460 -10.21 0.94 19.01
C ALA A 460 -11.27 0.27 19.91
N ARG A 461 -12.13 1.05 20.58
CA ARG A 461 -13.10 0.53 21.56
C ARG A 461 -14.04 -0.51 20.98
N ASP A 462 -14.43 -0.38 19.72
CA ASP A 462 -15.31 -1.35 19.04
C ASP A 462 -14.68 -2.74 19.01
N SER A 463 -13.38 -2.79 18.67
CA SER A 463 -12.61 -4.03 18.69
C SER A 463 -12.48 -4.58 20.09
N ALA A 464 -12.22 -3.74 21.10
CA ALA A 464 -12.12 -4.17 22.50
C ALA A 464 -13.44 -4.75 23.04
N ILE A 465 -14.58 -4.16 22.70
CA ILE A 465 -15.91 -4.67 23.06
C ILE A 465 -16.19 -6.01 22.37
N ALA A 466 -15.79 -6.15 21.09
CA ALA A 466 -15.90 -7.41 20.38
C ALA A 466 -15.04 -8.51 21.03
N TRP A 467 -13.81 -8.20 21.42
CA TRP A 467 -12.95 -9.15 22.14
C TRP A 467 -13.52 -9.52 23.51
N LEU A 468 -14.03 -8.55 24.27
CA LEU A 468 -14.71 -8.79 25.53
C LEU A 468 -15.90 -9.74 25.36
N LYS A 469 -16.73 -9.51 24.34
CA LYS A 469 -17.85 -10.40 24.00
C LYS A 469 -17.36 -11.83 23.76
N GLU A 470 -16.31 -12.01 22.98
CA GLU A 470 -15.76 -13.34 22.69
C GLU A 470 -15.20 -14.02 23.95
N GLU A 471 -14.47 -13.30 24.80
CA GLU A 471 -13.94 -13.81 26.07
C GLU A 471 -15.04 -14.21 27.06
N LEU A 472 -16.13 -13.43 27.13
CA LEU A 472 -17.29 -13.73 27.97
C LEU A 472 -18.05 -14.96 27.49
N LEU A 473 -18.11 -15.17 26.18
CA LEU A 473 -18.73 -16.35 25.57
C LEU A 473 -17.82 -17.59 25.62
N ALA A 474 -16.50 -17.40 25.72
CA ALA A 474 -15.53 -18.48 25.82
C ALA A 474 -15.60 -19.14 27.22
N SER A 475 -15.79 -20.46 27.26
CA SER A 475 -15.89 -21.20 28.52
C SER A 475 -14.55 -21.42 29.24
N SER A 476 -13.43 -20.95 28.69
CA SER A 476 -12.08 -21.27 29.16
C SER A 476 -11.50 -20.30 30.19
N SER A 477 -12.06 -19.10 30.35
CA SER A 477 -11.52 -18.07 31.26
C SER A 477 -12.40 -17.85 32.47
N THR A 478 -11.91 -18.20 33.65
CA THR A 478 -12.59 -17.94 34.93
C THR A 478 -12.57 -16.46 35.30
N LEU A 479 -11.62 -15.67 34.77
CA LEU A 479 -11.46 -14.25 35.09
C LEU A 479 -12.57 -13.40 34.46
N PHE A 480 -12.86 -13.60 33.17
CA PHE A 480 -13.95 -12.85 32.50
C PHE A 480 -15.34 -13.24 33.02
N GLN A 481 -15.44 -14.38 33.68
CA GLN A 481 -16.66 -14.87 34.32
C GLN A 481 -16.86 -14.34 35.74
N ASP A 482 -15.87 -13.65 36.33
CA ASP A 482 -15.99 -13.03 37.65
C ASP A 482 -16.77 -11.71 37.54
N PRO A 483 -17.88 -11.54 38.30
CA PRO A 483 -18.68 -10.32 38.27
C PRO A 483 -17.86 -9.05 38.54
N HIS A 484 -16.86 -9.09 39.44
CA HIS A 484 -16.11 -7.89 39.81
C HIS A 484 -15.25 -7.35 38.66
N TYR A 485 -14.72 -8.23 37.80
CA TYR A 485 -13.98 -7.81 36.61
C TYR A 485 -14.91 -7.19 35.57
N PHE A 486 -16.09 -7.76 35.35
CA PHE A 486 -17.09 -7.13 34.48
C PHE A 486 -17.53 -5.77 35.03
N TRP A 487 -17.77 -5.66 36.34
CA TRP A 487 -18.15 -4.41 37.00
C TRP A 487 -17.07 -3.35 36.93
N ALA A 488 -15.79 -3.74 36.96
CA ALA A 488 -14.69 -2.81 36.78
C ALA A 488 -14.76 -2.07 35.44
N LEU A 489 -15.29 -2.70 34.38
CA LEU A 489 -15.44 -2.13 33.04
C LEU A 489 -16.69 -1.25 32.87
N LEU A 490 -17.70 -1.34 33.75
CA LEU A 490 -19.00 -0.68 33.52
C LEU A 490 -18.91 0.84 33.26
N PRO A 491 -18.11 1.64 33.99
CA PRO A 491 -18.02 3.08 33.73
C PRO A 491 -17.38 3.41 32.39
N THR A 492 -16.39 2.63 31.95
CA THR A 492 -15.70 2.85 30.68
C THR A 492 -16.49 2.29 29.49
N LEU A 493 -17.22 1.19 29.70
CA LEU A 493 -18.08 0.55 28.71
C LEU A 493 -19.28 1.42 28.31
N PHE A 494 -19.86 2.16 29.26
CA PHE A 494 -21.02 3.04 29.04
C PHE A 494 -20.69 4.54 29.03
N SER A 495 -19.45 4.89 28.65
CA SER A 495 -19.10 6.28 28.35
C SER A 495 -19.97 6.81 27.19
N PRO A 496 -20.47 8.07 27.22
CA PRO A 496 -21.36 8.62 26.19
C PRO A 496 -20.73 8.80 24.79
N ALA A 497 -19.48 8.39 24.60
CA ALA A 497 -18.78 8.43 23.32
C ALA A 497 -19.04 7.16 22.47
N PRO A 498 -18.85 7.22 21.14
CA PRO A 498 -18.76 6.01 20.31
C PRO A 498 -17.71 5.04 20.89
N PRO A 499 -17.96 3.72 20.82
CA PRO A 499 -19.03 3.03 20.12
C PRO A 499 -20.08 2.43 21.08
N LEU A 500 -20.93 3.31 21.60
CA LEU A 500 -22.03 2.98 22.50
C LEU A 500 -22.94 1.84 22.01
N HIS A 501 -23.22 1.75 20.71
CA HIS A 501 -24.09 0.70 20.16
C HIS A 501 -23.54 -0.72 20.42
N SER A 502 -22.22 -0.91 20.31
CA SER A 502 -21.57 -2.19 20.59
C SER A 502 -21.67 -2.57 22.07
N ALA A 503 -21.50 -1.59 22.97
CA ALA A 503 -21.64 -1.77 24.41
C ALA A 503 -23.08 -2.17 24.81
N LEU A 504 -24.08 -1.48 24.26
CA LEU A 504 -25.49 -1.77 24.51
C LEU A 504 -25.88 -3.16 23.99
N ASN A 505 -25.45 -3.53 22.79
CA ASN A 505 -25.70 -4.87 22.25
C ASN A 505 -25.03 -5.97 23.08
N LEU A 506 -23.82 -5.73 23.58
CA LEU A 506 -23.17 -6.65 24.51
C LEU A 506 -24.03 -6.81 25.77
N TYR A 507 -24.45 -5.71 26.40
CA TYR A 507 -25.25 -5.77 27.61
C TYR A 507 -26.60 -6.46 27.42
N TYR A 508 -27.30 -6.17 26.31
CA TYR A 508 -28.52 -6.86 25.92
C TYR A 508 -28.31 -8.38 25.79
N LEU A 509 -27.22 -8.80 25.13
CA LEU A 509 -26.88 -10.20 24.97
C LEU A 509 -26.60 -10.89 26.32
N LEU A 510 -25.89 -10.21 27.23
CA LEU A 510 -25.59 -10.74 28.56
C LEU A 510 -26.86 -10.89 29.41
N LEU A 511 -27.77 -9.90 29.37
CA LEU A 511 -29.07 -9.97 30.05
C LEU A 511 -29.97 -11.08 29.49
N SER A 512 -29.98 -11.24 28.16
CA SER A 512 -30.79 -12.26 27.48
C SER A 512 -30.38 -13.69 27.85
N SER A 513 -29.11 -13.91 28.18
CA SER A 513 -28.60 -15.23 28.61
C SER A 513 -28.81 -15.44 30.12
N THR A 514 -29.66 -16.39 30.51
CA THR A 514 -29.90 -16.73 31.92
C THR A 514 -28.63 -17.16 32.66
N SER A 515 -27.74 -17.90 31.99
CA SER A 515 -26.47 -18.35 32.56
C SER A 515 -25.53 -17.18 32.84
N LEU A 516 -25.29 -16.32 31.83
CA LEU A 516 -24.37 -15.19 31.97
C LEU A 516 -24.92 -14.14 32.93
N ARG A 517 -26.23 -13.91 32.90
CA ARG A 517 -26.92 -12.98 33.81
C ARG A 517 -26.70 -13.34 35.28
N SER A 518 -26.89 -14.62 35.64
CA SER A 518 -26.69 -15.10 37.01
C SER A 518 -25.20 -15.10 37.38
N GLN A 519 -24.34 -15.55 36.47
CA GLN A 519 -22.91 -15.65 36.70
C GLN A 519 -22.24 -14.29 36.94
N LEU A 520 -22.58 -13.29 36.12
CA LEU A 520 -22.07 -11.92 36.24
C LEU A 520 -22.86 -11.05 37.22
N GLN A 521 -23.86 -11.63 37.91
CA GLN A 521 -24.71 -10.94 38.89
C GLN A 521 -25.29 -9.62 38.35
N LEU A 522 -25.84 -9.66 37.12
CA LEU A 522 -26.29 -8.45 36.42
C LEU A 522 -27.43 -7.71 37.12
N GLU A 523 -28.16 -8.38 38.02
CA GLU A 523 -29.15 -7.73 38.91
C GLU A 523 -28.57 -6.54 39.69
N LYS A 524 -27.29 -6.60 40.06
CA LYS A 524 -26.59 -5.52 40.78
C LYS A 524 -26.13 -4.38 39.86
N THR A 525 -26.05 -4.60 38.55
CA THR A 525 -25.57 -3.61 37.59
C THR A 525 -26.70 -2.73 37.02
N VAL A 526 -27.96 -3.16 37.16
CA VAL A 526 -29.12 -2.48 36.58
C VAL A 526 -29.26 -1.03 37.07
N LYS A 527 -29.11 -0.80 38.39
CA LYS A 527 -29.20 0.57 38.96
C LYS A 527 -28.11 1.48 38.39
N PHE A 528 -26.89 0.98 38.24
CA PHE A 528 -25.80 1.70 37.60
C PHE A 528 -26.13 2.01 36.13
N PHE A 529 -26.55 1.01 35.35
CA PHE A 529 -26.91 1.17 33.94
C PHE A 529 -28.02 2.20 33.74
N ARG A 530 -29.09 2.13 34.55
CA ARG A 530 -30.22 3.08 34.49
C ARG A 530 -29.75 4.52 34.72
N SER A 531 -28.93 4.74 35.73
CA SER A 531 -28.47 6.08 36.13
C SER A 531 -27.37 6.66 35.23
N HIS A 532 -26.45 5.84 34.72
CA HIS A 532 -25.25 6.30 34.01
C HIS A 532 -25.33 6.13 32.49
N ALA A 533 -26.22 5.28 31.97
CA ALA A 533 -26.38 5.03 30.54
C ALA A 533 -27.81 5.34 30.07
N LEU A 534 -28.81 4.59 30.54
CA LEU A 534 -30.18 4.64 30.01
C LEU A 534 -30.82 6.03 30.11
N ASN A 535 -30.89 6.59 31.32
CA ASN A 535 -31.56 7.87 31.55
C ASN A 535 -30.82 9.04 30.88
N PRO A 536 -29.47 9.15 30.98
CA PRO A 536 -28.72 10.15 30.23
C PRO A 536 -28.94 10.06 28.72
N LEU A 537 -28.93 8.86 28.14
CA LEU A 537 -29.13 8.67 26.69
C LEU A 537 -30.54 9.02 26.25
N ARG A 538 -31.57 8.62 27.00
CA ARG A 538 -32.96 9.03 26.74
C ARG A 538 -33.11 10.54 26.80
N GLN A 539 -32.44 11.20 27.75
CA GLN A 539 -32.45 12.67 27.83
C GLN A 539 -31.74 13.31 26.63
N ILE A 540 -30.61 12.76 26.18
CA ILE A 540 -29.91 13.21 24.97
C ILE A 540 -30.80 13.04 23.73
N PHE A 541 -31.46 11.89 23.56
CA PHE A 541 -32.35 11.64 22.43
C PHE A 541 -33.57 12.55 22.44
N HIS A 542 -34.22 12.76 23.58
CA HIS A 542 -35.30 13.74 23.68
C HIS A 542 -34.85 15.18 23.38
N SER A 543 -33.65 15.55 23.82
CA SER A 543 -33.06 16.86 23.48
C SER A 543 -32.79 16.96 21.98
N PHE A 544 -32.27 15.90 21.36
CA PHE A 544 -31.96 15.85 19.94
C PHE A 544 -33.23 15.88 19.08
N GLU A 545 -34.25 15.10 19.42
CA GLU A 545 -35.57 15.11 18.76
C GLU A 545 -36.26 16.48 18.91
N GLY A 546 -36.18 17.07 20.10
CA GLY A 546 -36.67 18.42 20.37
C GLY A 546 -35.95 19.48 19.53
N ASP A 547 -34.61 19.43 19.45
CA ASP A 547 -33.80 20.33 18.63
C ASP A 547 -33.99 20.09 17.14
N LEU A 548 -34.22 18.85 16.69
CA LEU A 548 -34.60 18.58 15.30
C LEU A 548 -35.91 19.28 14.99
N SER A 549 -36.94 19.14 15.83
CA SER A 549 -38.21 19.85 15.61
C SER A 549 -38.09 21.39 15.65
N ALA A 550 -37.05 21.94 16.30
CA ALA A 550 -36.85 23.38 16.48
C ALA A 550 -35.80 24.01 15.53
N LYS A 551 -34.85 23.24 15.00
CA LYS A 551 -33.70 23.70 14.18
C LYS A 551 -33.35 22.80 12.99
N GLY A 552 -33.86 21.56 12.94
CA GLY A 552 -33.49 20.54 11.96
C GLY A 552 -34.64 20.01 11.08
N GLY A 553 -35.90 20.34 11.40
CA GLY A 553 -37.09 20.07 10.59
C GLY A 553 -37.53 21.37 9.94
N GLU A 554 -37.52 21.39 8.60
CA GLU A 554 -37.62 22.56 7.72
C GLU A 554 -36.37 23.49 7.72
N GLY A 555 -35.15 23.03 8.07
CA GLY A 555 -33.97 23.92 8.18
C GLY A 555 -32.55 23.31 8.07
N VAL A 556 -31.57 24.19 7.80
CA VAL A 556 -30.09 24.09 7.61
C VAL A 556 -29.49 22.71 7.29
N ILE A 557 -29.66 21.70 8.15
CA ILE A 557 -29.15 20.34 7.90
C ILE A 557 -29.97 19.66 6.81
N GLU A 558 -31.30 19.68 6.93
CA GLU A 558 -32.20 19.15 5.90
C GLU A 558 -32.02 19.89 4.57
N ALA A 559 -31.78 21.20 4.62
CA ALA A 559 -31.46 22.01 3.45
C ALA A 559 -30.09 21.68 2.81
N ALA A 560 -29.14 21.13 3.58
CA ALA A 560 -27.78 20.83 3.12
C ALA A 560 -27.63 19.39 2.58
N VAL A 561 -28.28 18.40 3.21
CA VAL A 561 -28.16 16.98 2.83
C VAL A 561 -29.44 16.36 2.28
N GLY A 562 -30.58 17.06 2.35
CA GLY A 562 -31.90 16.58 1.91
C GLY A 562 -32.65 15.81 3.00
N GLU A 563 -33.98 15.83 2.92
CA GLU A 563 -34.92 15.18 3.86
C GLU A 563 -34.65 13.67 4.00
N GLU A 564 -34.47 12.97 2.89
CA GLU A 564 -34.28 11.52 2.87
C GLU A 564 -33.00 11.10 3.62
N MET A 565 -31.88 11.79 3.38
CA MET A 565 -30.61 11.52 4.08
C MET A 565 -30.70 11.85 5.58
N CYS A 566 -31.44 12.92 5.93
CA CYS A 566 -31.68 13.28 7.33
C CYS A 566 -32.50 12.19 8.05
N GLN A 567 -33.58 11.70 7.42
CA GLN A 567 -34.40 10.62 7.96
C GLN A 567 -33.61 9.31 8.12
N VAL A 568 -32.80 8.92 7.12
CA VAL A 568 -31.94 7.72 7.20
C VAL A 568 -30.89 7.86 8.30
N GLY A 569 -30.24 9.02 8.41
CA GLY A 569 -29.26 9.30 9.46
C GLY A 569 -29.87 9.21 10.86
N ASN A 570 -31.07 9.79 11.04
CA ASN A 570 -31.79 9.78 12.30
C ASN A 570 -32.22 8.35 12.70
N ALA A 571 -32.80 7.60 11.76
CA ALA A 571 -33.20 6.21 11.98
C ALA A 571 -32.02 5.31 12.39
N ARG A 572 -30.86 5.48 11.73
CA ARG A 572 -29.64 4.69 12.02
C ARG A 572 -28.96 5.06 13.34
N SER A 573 -29.07 6.30 13.77
CA SER A 573 -28.35 6.80 14.94
C SER A 573 -29.21 6.76 16.21
N VAL A 574 -30.36 7.45 16.19
CA VAL A 574 -31.23 7.57 17.36
C VAL A 574 -32.24 6.43 17.42
N GLY A 575 -32.87 6.11 16.29
CA GLY A 575 -33.91 5.07 16.24
C GLY A 575 -33.38 3.69 16.65
N LEU A 576 -32.24 3.28 16.07
CA LEU A 576 -31.63 1.99 16.38
C LEU A 576 -31.19 1.89 17.84
N ILE A 577 -30.51 2.91 18.37
CA ILE A 577 -30.05 2.90 19.76
C ILE A 577 -31.24 2.97 20.73
N GLY A 578 -32.26 3.78 20.43
CA GLY A 578 -33.50 3.85 21.21
C GLY A 578 -34.20 2.50 21.31
N LEU A 579 -34.35 1.79 20.18
CA LEU A 579 -34.89 0.43 20.15
C LEU A 579 -34.08 -0.53 21.01
N THR A 580 -32.74 -0.49 20.94
CA THR A 580 -31.89 -1.34 21.78
C THR A 580 -32.06 -1.02 23.28
N LEU A 581 -32.19 0.26 23.65
CA LEU A 581 -32.44 0.67 25.04
C LEU A 581 -33.78 0.15 25.56
N ASP A 582 -34.83 0.22 24.74
CA ASP A 582 -36.14 -0.28 25.12
C ASP A 582 -36.15 -1.81 25.25
N GLN A 583 -35.46 -2.53 24.36
CA GLN A 583 -35.26 -3.98 24.48
C GLN A 583 -34.49 -4.37 25.74
N ILE A 584 -33.46 -3.60 26.11
CA ILE A 584 -32.72 -3.80 27.35
C ILE A 584 -33.66 -3.63 28.55
N GLU A 585 -34.46 -2.57 28.57
CA GLU A 585 -35.36 -2.26 29.69
C GLU A 585 -36.49 -3.30 29.83
N GLU A 586 -37.05 -3.77 28.71
CA GLU A 586 -38.01 -4.88 28.67
C GLU A 586 -37.37 -6.16 29.23
N THR A 587 -36.16 -6.50 28.77
CA THR A 587 -35.43 -7.69 29.25
C THR A 587 -35.12 -7.61 30.74
N ILE A 588 -34.80 -6.41 31.27
CA ILE A 588 -34.60 -6.17 32.70
C ILE A 588 -35.91 -6.44 33.46
N GLY A 589 -37.03 -5.88 32.99
CA GLY A 589 -38.35 -6.08 33.59
C GLY A 589 -38.77 -7.56 33.66
N ASP A 590 -38.54 -8.30 32.57
CA ASP A 590 -38.80 -9.74 32.50
C ASP A 590 -37.87 -10.56 33.38
N ALA A 591 -36.60 -10.14 33.50
CA ALA A 591 -35.58 -10.87 34.22
C ALA A 591 -35.62 -10.69 35.73
N PHE A 592 -35.91 -9.48 36.20
CA PHE A 592 -35.73 -9.06 37.60
C PHE A 592 -36.99 -8.43 38.21
N GLY A 593 -38.03 -8.17 37.42
CA GLY A 593 -39.22 -7.44 37.86
C GLY A 593 -39.12 -5.93 37.59
N SER A 594 -40.24 -5.25 37.79
CA SER A 594 -40.38 -3.81 37.51
C SER A 594 -40.02 -2.90 38.69
N ASP A 595 -39.84 -3.45 39.90
CA ASP A 595 -39.56 -2.68 41.11
C ASP A 595 -38.04 -2.60 41.36
N ASP A 596 -37.51 -1.38 41.52
CA ASP A 596 -36.11 -1.14 41.86
C ASP A 596 -35.73 -1.73 43.24
N ALA A 597 -36.73 -1.96 44.10
CA ALA A 597 -36.54 -2.62 45.39
C ALA A 597 -36.10 -4.08 45.28
N ASP A 598 -36.41 -4.74 44.15
CA ASP A 598 -36.08 -6.14 43.90
C ASP A 598 -34.65 -6.31 43.33
N LEU A 599 -33.98 -5.21 43.00
CA LEU A 599 -32.62 -5.20 42.46
C LEU A 599 -31.54 -5.26 43.55
N GLY A 600 -30.51 -6.07 43.31
CA GLY A 600 -29.32 -6.13 44.16
C GLY A 600 -28.54 -4.81 44.21
N GLU A 601 -27.78 -4.61 45.28
CA GLU A 601 -26.86 -3.47 45.43
C GLU A 601 -25.42 -3.95 45.59
N HIS A 602 -24.47 -3.09 45.21
CA HIS A 602 -23.06 -3.33 45.48
C HIS A 602 -22.80 -3.25 46.99
N SER A 603 -22.15 -4.27 47.54
CA SER A 603 -21.67 -4.21 48.91
C SER A 603 -20.41 -3.32 49.01
N GLN A 604 -20.08 -2.80 50.19
CA GLN A 604 -18.80 -2.09 50.39
C GLN A 604 -17.59 -2.97 50.06
N ALA A 605 -17.70 -4.29 50.24
CA ALA A 605 -16.65 -5.23 49.85
C ALA A 605 -16.54 -5.37 48.33
N ASP A 606 -17.69 -5.38 47.63
CA ASP A 606 -17.76 -5.43 46.17
C ASP A 606 -17.07 -4.20 45.56
N GLU A 607 -17.34 -3.00 46.10
CA GLU A 607 -16.73 -1.74 45.67
C GLU A 607 -15.21 -1.70 45.92
N ALA A 608 -14.77 -2.20 47.08
CA ALA A 608 -13.35 -2.29 47.40
C ALA A 608 -12.62 -3.24 46.45
N GLN A 609 -13.21 -4.40 46.15
CA GLN A 609 -12.63 -5.37 45.21
C GLN A 609 -12.56 -4.84 43.78
N VAL A 610 -13.61 -4.16 43.31
CA VAL A 610 -13.61 -3.50 41.99
C VAL A 610 -12.52 -2.42 41.91
N SER A 611 -12.33 -1.65 42.98
CA SER A 611 -11.29 -0.62 43.05
C SER A 611 -9.89 -1.22 43.00
N GLU A 612 -9.65 -2.30 43.76
CA GLU A 612 -8.38 -3.04 43.73
C GLU A 612 -8.09 -3.63 42.34
N ILE A 613 -9.10 -4.16 41.65
CA ILE A 613 -8.96 -4.64 40.27
C ILE A 613 -8.52 -3.51 39.35
N ARG A 614 -9.15 -2.33 39.42
CA ARG A 614 -8.78 -1.17 38.58
C ARG A 614 -7.35 -0.70 38.86
N GLU A 615 -6.95 -0.63 40.13
CA GLU A 615 -5.57 -0.27 40.50
C GLU A 615 -4.55 -1.28 39.97
N ARG A 616 -4.82 -2.59 40.10
CA ARG A 616 -3.93 -3.65 39.58
C ARG A 616 -3.81 -3.61 38.06
N VAL A 617 -4.91 -3.31 37.37
CA VAL A 617 -4.99 -3.33 35.91
C VAL A 617 -4.27 -2.15 35.27
N GLY A 618 -4.12 -1.03 35.98
CA GLY A 618 -3.35 0.12 35.50
C GLY A 618 -1.83 -0.09 35.40
N VAL A 619 -1.30 -1.18 35.96
CA VAL A 619 0.14 -1.47 35.99
C VAL A 619 0.53 -2.45 34.88
N TRP A 620 1.40 -2.01 33.96
CA TRP A 620 1.99 -2.81 32.89
C TRP A 620 3.45 -3.14 33.23
N ASN A 621 3.83 -4.41 33.14
CA ASN A 621 5.19 -4.90 33.41
C ASN A 621 6.01 -5.21 32.16
#